data_AF-A0AAN5DHU1-F1
#
_entry.id   AF-A0AAN5DHU1-F1
#
_cell.length_a   1.000
_cell.length_b   1.000
_cell.length_c   1.000
_cell.angle_alpha   90.00
_cell.angle_beta   90.00
_cell.angle_gamma   90.00
#
_symmetry.space_group_name_H-M   'P 1'
#
loop_
_entity.id
_entity.type
_entity.pdbx_description
1 polymer ?
#
loop_
_entity_poly.entity_id
_entity_poly.type
_entity_poly.pdbx_seq_one_letter_code
_entity_poly.pdbx_strand_id
1 'polypeptide(L)'
;MREVIEFAGCAFYFLILMAIIFSRDKSFRKPFWIFFLTSGVYGILCILAYDIEWEWSMPTNVIRRAVSSVSSLGHTIAKFYVVLSRYVVLRSSSLSDN
;
A
#
# COMPACT_ATOMS: atom_id res chain seq x y z
N MET A 1 -9.44 -20.08 6.37
CA MET A 1 -9.04 -19.24 7.52
C MET A 1 -8.05 -18.15 7.11
N ARG A 2 -7.01 -18.47 6.31
CA ARG A 2 -6.07 -17.50 5.73
C ARG A 2 -6.76 -16.41 4.88
N GLU A 3 -7.59 -16.80 3.93
CA GLU A 3 -8.33 -15.86 3.07
C GLU A 3 -9.20 -14.88 3.86
N VAL A 4 -9.82 -15.32 4.96
CA VAL A 4 -10.65 -14.47 5.83
C VAL A 4 -9.81 -13.38 6.50
N ILE A 5 -8.58 -13.72 6.92
CA ILE A 5 -7.65 -12.77 7.53
C ILE A 5 -7.15 -11.77 6.49
N GLU A 6 -6.84 -12.23 5.28
CA GLU A 6 -6.41 -11.38 4.16
C GLU A 6 -7.52 -10.42 3.72
N PHE A 7 -8.76 -10.90 3.62
CA PHE A 7 -9.92 -10.08 3.30
C PHE A 7 -10.21 -9.02 4.38
N ALA A 8 -10.13 -9.42 5.66
CA ALA A 8 -10.25 -8.50 6.78
C ALA A 8 -9.13 -7.45 6.75
N GLY A 9 -7.90 -7.85 6.45
CA GLY A 9 -6.75 -6.96 6.26
C GLY A 9 -6.99 -5.92 5.16
N CYS A 10 -7.48 -6.36 3.99
CA CYS A 10 -7.86 -5.46 2.90
C CYS A 10 -8.96 -4.47 3.32
N ALA A 11 -9.98 -4.93 4.06
CA ALA A 11 -11.08 -4.09 4.53
C ALA A 11 -10.59 -3.02 5.52
N PHE A 12 -9.77 -3.38 6.51
CA PHE A 12 -9.18 -2.42 7.44
C PHE A 12 -8.31 -1.40 6.72
N TYR A 13 -7.51 -1.83 5.74
CA TYR A 13 -6.68 -0.92 4.97
C TYR A 13 -7.52 0.03 4.12
N PHE A 14 -8.60 -0.46 3.50
CA PHE A 14 -9.53 0.38 2.75
C PHE A 14 -10.18 1.46 3.63
N LEU A 15 -10.56 1.11 4.87
CA LEU A 15 -11.07 2.09 5.84
C LEU A 15 -10.04 3.17 6.17
N ILE A 16 -8.77 2.81 6.33
CA ILE A 16 -7.68 3.76 6.56
C ILE A 16 -7.48 4.67 5.34
N LEU A 17 -7.49 4.11 4.12
CA LEU A 17 -7.41 4.90 2.88
C LEU A 17 -8.55 5.93 2.82
N MET A 18 -9.79 5.50 3.08
CA MET A 18 -10.95 6.38 3.10
C MET A 18 -10.81 7.45 4.18
N ALA A 19 -10.43 7.09 5.40
CA ALA A 19 -10.25 8.04 6.48
C ALA A 19 -9.21 9.13 6.14
N ILE A 20 -8.10 8.75 5.50
CA ILE A 20 -7.07 9.70 5.06
C ILE A 20 -7.56 10.58 3.90
N ILE A 21 -8.27 10.03 2.92
CA ILE A 21 -8.83 10.81 1.81
C ILE A 21 -9.89 11.81 2.30
N PHE A 22 -10.73 11.42 3.25
CA PHE A 22 -11.75 12.29 3.84
C PHE A 22 -11.18 13.29 4.86
N SER A 23 -9.96 13.07 5.34
CA SER A 23 -9.31 14.02 6.24
C SER A 23 -8.99 15.33 5.50
N ARG A 24 -9.35 16.45 6.11
CA ARG A 24 -9.07 17.80 5.57
C ARG A 24 -7.74 18.40 6.05
N ASP A 25 -7.00 17.65 6.85
CA ASP A 25 -5.76 18.14 7.45
C ASP A 25 -4.63 18.16 6.41
N LYS A 26 -3.94 19.31 6.31
CA LYS A 26 -2.82 19.52 5.39
C LYS A 26 -1.65 18.58 5.70
N SER A 27 -1.57 18.07 6.92
CA SER A 27 -0.55 17.11 7.36
C SER A 27 -0.58 15.81 6.52
N PHE A 28 -1.75 15.40 5.99
CA PHE A 28 -1.88 14.22 5.13
C PHE A 28 -1.38 14.41 3.70
N ARG A 29 -0.98 15.63 3.31
CA ARG A 29 -0.31 15.90 2.03
C ARG A 29 1.21 15.73 2.10
N LYS A 30 1.76 15.43 3.28
CA LYS A 30 3.20 15.17 3.45
C LYS A 30 3.60 13.93 2.62
N PRO A 31 4.82 13.89 2.05
CA PRO A 31 5.28 12.80 1.18
C PRO A 31 5.18 11.43 1.86
N PHE A 32 5.37 11.36 3.18
CA PHE A 32 5.15 10.15 3.98
C PHE A 32 3.77 9.52 3.73
N TRP A 33 2.69 10.31 3.80
CA TRP A 33 1.34 9.80 3.65
C TRP A 33 1.06 9.36 2.22
N ILE A 34 1.60 10.07 1.22
CA ILE A 34 1.50 9.66 -0.18
C ILE A 34 2.14 8.29 -0.40
N PHE A 35 3.37 8.07 0.08
CA PHE A 35 4.04 6.77 -0.05
C PHE A 35 3.38 5.67 0.80
N PHE A 36 2.82 6.04 1.95
CA PHE A 36 2.07 5.10 2.78
C PHE A 36 0.78 4.64 2.06
N LEU A 37 0.02 5.56 1.48
CA LEU A 37 -1.19 5.27 0.71
C LEU A 37 -0.88 4.41 -0.52
N THR A 38 0.14 4.76 -1.31
CA THR A 38 0.51 3.98 -2.49
C THR A 38 0.96 2.58 -2.10
N SER A 39 1.74 2.42 -1.02
CA SER A 39 2.09 1.10 -0.51
C SER A 39 0.83 0.28 -0.16
N GLY A 40 -0.16 0.89 0.49
CA GLY A 40 -1.42 0.23 0.83
C GLY A 40 -2.17 -0.30 -0.38
N VAL A 41 -2.32 0.54 -1.41
CA VAL A 41 -3.01 0.17 -2.65
C VAL A 41 -2.31 -1.00 -3.36
N TYR A 42 -0.98 -0.94 -3.52
CA TYR A 42 -0.21 -2.03 -4.11
C TYR A 42 -0.26 -3.31 -3.26
N GLY A 43 -0.35 -3.18 -1.92
CA GLY A 43 -0.50 -4.33 -1.03
C GLY A 43 -1.83 -5.05 -1.23
N ILE A 44 -2.94 -4.30 -1.28
CA ILE A 44 -4.27 -4.86 -1.56
C ILE A 44 -4.30 -5.54 -2.93
N LEU A 45 -3.77 -4.89 -3.97
CA LEU A 45 -3.72 -5.45 -5.32
C LEU A 45 -2.92 -6.76 -5.36
N CYS A 46 -1.83 -6.86 -4.58
CA CYS A 46 -1.04 -8.08 -4.49
C CYS A 46 -1.85 -9.24 -3.89
N ILE A 47 -2.58 -8.99 -2.79
CA ILE A 47 -3.40 -9.99 -2.12
C ILE A 47 -4.54 -10.45 -3.04
N LEU A 48 -5.26 -9.50 -3.65
CA LEU A 48 -6.38 -9.81 -4.55
C LEU A 48 -5.93 -10.61 -5.79
N ALA A 49 -4.75 -10.32 -6.32
CA ALA A 49 -4.23 -10.98 -7.52
C ALA A 49 -3.55 -12.34 -7.23
N TYR A 50 -2.98 -12.54 -6.04
CA TYR A 50 -2.14 -13.71 -5.76
C TYR A 50 -2.76 -14.69 -4.76
N ASP A 51 -3.26 -14.20 -3.63
CA ASP A 51 -3.68 -15.05 -2.51
C ASP A 51 -5.14 -15.52 -2.62
N ILE A 52 -5.99 -14.77 -3.32
CA ILE A 52 -7.39 -15.17 -3.54
C ILE A 52 -7.48 -16.09 -4.76
N GLU A 53 -8.03 -17.28 -4.57
CA GLU A 53 -8.33 -18.21 -5.65
C GLU A 53 -9.56 -17.74 -6.43
N TRP A 54 -9.33 -17.16 -7.62
CA TRP A 54 -10.40 -16.89 -8.58
C TRP A 54 -10.31 -17.86 -9.76
N GLU A 55 -11.45 -18.19 -10.35
CA GLU A 55 -11.52 -18.95 -11.61
C GLU A 55 -11.12 -18.04 -12.78
N TRP A 56 -9.83 -18.00 -13.07
CA TRP A 56 -9.26 -17.23 -14.18
C TRP A 56 -9.18 -18.08 -15.46
N SER A 57 -9.59 -17.52 -16.59
CA SER A 57 -9.31 -18.07 -17.92
C SER A 57 -7.82 -17.94 -18.28
N MET A 58 -7.32 -18.74 -19.22
CA MET A 58 -5.90 -18.68 -19.67
C MET A 58 -5.35 -17.26 -19.96
N PRO A 59 -6.04 -16.37 -20.71
CA PRO A 59 -5.53 -15.02 -20.94
C PRO A 59 -5.50 -14.15 -19.67
N THR A 60 -6.41 -14.38 -18.73
CA THR A 60 -6.45 -13.63 -17.46
C THR A 60 -5.39 -14.09 -16.45
N ASN A 61 -4.89 -15.33 -16.55
CA ASN A 61 -3.76 -15.81 -15.73
C ASN A 61 -2.44 -15.06 -16.00
N VAL A 62 -2.19 -14.65 -17.25
CA VAL A 62 -1.00 -13.85 -17.59
C VAL A 62 -1.09 -12.46 -16.96
N ILE A 63 -2.28 -11.84 -17.06
CA ILE A 63 -2.57 -10.55 -16.45
C ILE A 63 -2.39 -10.63 -14.92
N ARG A 64 -2.92 -11.69 -14.30
CA ARG A 64 -2.76 -11.95 -12.87
C ARG A 64 -1.29 -11.96 -12.42
N ARG A 65 -0.45 -12.69 -13.14
CA ARG A 65 1.00 -12.75 -12.86
C ARG A 65 1.67 -11.39 -13.01
N ALA A 66 1.34 -10.66 -14.08
CA ALA A 66 1.88 -9.31 -14.28
C ALA A 66 1.46 -8.36 -13.15
N VAL A 67 0.18 -8.36 -12.77
CA VAL A 67 -0.35 -7.52 -11.68
C VAL A 67 0.28 -7.89 -10.35
N SER A 68 0.42 -9.17 -10.03
CA SER A 68 1.08 -9.62 -8.80
C SER A 68 2.56 -9.17 -8.72
N SER A 69 3.33 -9.34 -9.79
CA SER A 69 4.74 -8.91 -9.85
C SER A 69 4.91 -7.39 -9.76
N VAL A 70 4.08 -6.62 -10.46
CA VAL A 70 4.13 -5.16 -10.40
C VAL A 70 3.69 -4.67 -9.02
N SER A 71 2.67 -5.29 -8.44
CA SER A 71 2.15 -4.92 -7.12
C SER A 71 3.16 -5.23 -6.02
N SER A 72 3.84 -6.37 -6.06
CA SER A 72 4.86 -6.72 -5.06
C SER A 72 6.07 -5.78 -5.13
N LEU A 73 6.53 -5.43 -6.33
CA LEU A 73 7.61 -4.46 -6.55
C LEU A 73 7.19 -3.06 -6.08
N GLY A 74 6.01 -2.59 -6.50
CA GLY A 74 5.47 -1.28 -6.11
C GLY A 74 5.30 -1.16 -4.60
N HIS A 75 4.80 -2.22 -3.96
CA HIS A 75 4.64 -2.28 -2.51
C HIS A 75 6.00 -2.20 -1.77
N THR A 76 7.01 -2.91 -2.26
CA THR A 76 8.36 -2.90 -1.69
C THR A 76 9.02 -1.54 -1.83
N ILE A 77 8.95 -0.94 -3.02
CA ILE A 77 9.53 0.38 -3.30
C ILE A 77 8.85 1.45 -2.44
N ALA A 78 7.52 1.44 -2.36
CA ALA A 78 6.78 2.41 -1.55
C ALA A 78 7.14 2.31 -0.07
N LYS A 79 7.25 1.09 0.50
CA LYS A 79 7.71 0.88 1.87
C LYS A 79 9.14 1.36 2.08
N PHE A 80 10.04 1.15 1.13
CA PHE A 80 11.40 1.67 1.19
C PHE A 80 11.41 3.21 1.30
N TYR A 81 10.63 3.91 0.47
CA TYR A 81 10.51 5.37 0.55
C TYR A 81 9.88 5.86 1.85
N VAL A 82 8.92 5.13 2.42
CA VAL A 82 8.37 5.43 3.75
C VAL A 82 9.46 5.38 4.82
N VAL A 83 10.27 4.31 4.83
CA VAL A 83 11.38 4.14 5.77
C VAL A 83 12.43 5.23 5.56
N LEU A 84 12.82 5.51 4.32
CA LEU A 84 13.78 6.55 3.99
C LEU A 84 13.29 7.93 4.45
N SER A 85 12.02 8.26 4.18
CA SER A 85 11.40 9.51 4.61
C SER A 85 11.46 9.65 6.15
N ARG A 86 11.10 8.60 6.88
CA ARG A 86 11.17 8.60 8.35
C ARG A 86 12.60 8.66 8.87
N TYR A 87 13.53 7.94 8.23
CA TYR A 87 14.94 7.98 8.58
C TYR A 87 15.51 9.39 8.43
N VAL A 88 15.23 10.08 7.33
CA VAL A 88 15.66 11.46 7.12
C VAL A 88 15.11 12.36 8.22
N VAL A 89 13.81 12.32 8.51
CA VAL A 89 13.18 13.14 9.57
C VAL A 89 13.78 12.87 10.95
N LEU A 90 14.03 11.61 11.31
CA LEU A 90 14.61 11.25 12.61
C LEU A 90 16.10 11.61 12.69
N ARG A 91 16.83 11.56 11.57
CA ARG A 91 18.26 11.86 11.51
C ARG A 91 18.52 13.37 11.53
N SER A 92 17.65 14.17 10.91
CA SER A 92 17.72 15.62 10.95
C SER A 92 17.10 16.14 12.26
N SER A 93 17.88 16.12 13.34
CA SER A 93 17.51 16.75 14.63
C SER A 93 17.17 18.25 14.51
N SER A 94 17.34 18.89 13.34
CA SER A 94 17.00 20.30 13.07
C SER A 94 15.84 20.51 12.09
N LEU A 95 15.14 19.48 11.63
CA LEU A 95 13.89 19.59 10.85
C LEU A 95 12.70 19.20 11.74
N SER A 96 12.67 19.81 12.92
CA SER A 96 11.44 19.96 13.69
C SER A 96 10.55 20.93 12.93
N ASP A 97 9.42 20.41 12.42
CA ASP A 97 8.29 21.10 11.79
C ASP A 97 8.35 22.64 11.81
N ASN A 98 8.68 23.25 10.66
CA ASN A 98 8.21 24.57 10.25
C ASN A 98 7.61 24.45 8.85
#